data_AF-A0A1B0ZTI7-F1
#
_entry.id   AF-A0A1B0ZTI7-F1
#
_cell.length_a   1.000
_cell.length_b   1.000
_cell.length_c   1.000
_cell.angle_alpha   90.00
_cell.angle_beta   90.00
_cell.angle_gamma   90.00
#
_symmetry.space_group_name_H-M   'P 1'
#
loop_
_entity.id
_entity.type
_entity.pdbx_description
1 polymer ?
#
loop_
_entity_poly.entity_id
_entity_poly.type
_entity_poly.pdbx_seq_one_letter_code
_entity_poly.pdbx_strand_id
1 'polypeptide(L)'
;MAKDIKIYEVFISSPSDVSAERDVVQDALDLVNQVTGLKSGFLLRPIRWEQNVVSQIGNHPQEIINTQVGDEYDIFIGILCSRFGRETEKYKSGTEEEFFNAYGRKKNGKNGPEILMYFKDPRKSEAPIEAEQFLKVAEFKEKISSLGIYSDFDSHDSLKTLVVAALTQAIDRLAHADAIENSPNAPETTEKNGISDTANSESEPILFDEDIGLFDLSEIVFEALDNFTDTLNTMAQETEAFGLHLTDKTSEIENLQSTGDARRDQRVAKAIIEETANEMQRYAGVLDTRIPDARRYFSSAISGMQHAILISSQDGLSNQQDITGLTRELTSIKSVLNTVHGQVSSFQESITSIPRMTSKLNQGKRRVRAATIDLLDFLSDASKSVDTALAAILSVGSDHETLQ
;
A
#
# COMPACT_ATOMS: atom_id res chain seq x y z
N MET A 1 -31.03 -14.18 -9.72
CA MET A 1 -31.80 -13.07 -9.12
C MET A 1 -31.18 -11.77 -9.61
N ALA A 2 -32.00 -10.76 -9.89
CA ALA A 2 -31.47 -9.41 -10.17
C ALA A 2 -30.80 -8.88 -8.90
N LYS A 3 -29.67 -8.20 -9.05
CA LYS A 3 -28.96 -7.51 -7.97
C LYS A 3 -28.92 -6.04 -8.31
N ASP A 4 -29.18 -5.19 -7.32
CA ASP A 4 -28.90 -3.76 -7.42
C ASP A 4 -27.39 -3.56 -7.27
N ILE A 5 -26.78 -2.84 -8.20
CA ILE A 5 -25.34 -2.59 -8.26
C ILE A 5 -25.14 -1.09 -8.40
N LYS A 6 -24.29 -0.52 -7.56
CA LYS A 6 -23.87 0.87 -7.69
C LYS A 6 -22.82 1.01 -8.78
N ILE A 7 -22.98 1.99 -9.66
CA ILE A 7 -22.01 2.27 -10.72
C ILE A 7 -21.25 3.54 -10.34
N TYR A 8 -19.93 3.44 -10.26
CA TYR A 8 -19.04 4.58 -10.15
C TYR A 8 -18.40 4.86 -11.51
N GLU A 9 -18.54 6.08 -11.99
CA GLU A 9 -18.01 6.49 -13.29
C GLU A 9 -16.58 7.03 -13.16
N VAL A 10 -15.69 6.49 -13.99
CA VAL A 10 -14.25 6.78 -13.96
C VAL A 10 -13.84 7.45 -15.26
N PHE A 11 -13.61 8.75 -15.22
CA PHE A 11 -13.12 9.50 -16.37
C PHE A 11 -11.60 9.42 -16.49
N ILE A 12 -11.12 8.90 -17.62
CA ILE A 12 -9.68 8.72 -17.87
C ILE A 12 -9.20 9.78 -18.86
N SER A 13 -8.46 10.75 -18.35
CA SER A 13 -7.85 11.84 -19.09
C SER A 13 -6.38 11.51 -19.39
N SER A 14 -6.02 11.44 -20.67
CA SER A 14 -4.61 11.27 -21.04
C SER A 14 -4.30 11.77 -22.46
N PRO A 15 -3.11 12.34 -22.71
CA PRO A 15 -2.66 12.62 -24.07
C PRO A 15 -2.38 11.33 -24.86
N SER A 16 -2.11 11.47 -26.16
CA SER A 16 -1.98 10.34 -27.09
C SER A 16 -0.70 9.51 -26.93
N ASP A 17 0.33 10.04 -26.28
CA ASP A 17 1.62 9.37 -26.06
C ASP A 17 1.57 8.30 -24.95
N VAL A 18 0.50 8.27 -24.17
CA VAL A 18 0.27 7.31 -23.08
C VAL A 18 -0.99 6.45 -23.31
N SER A 19 -1.19 6.05 -24.57
CA SER A 19 -2.35 5.22 -24.96
C SER A 19 -2.28 3.82 -24.35
N ALA A 20 -1.10 3.23 -24.25
CA ALA A 20 -0.91 1.92 -23.61
C ALA A 20 -1.24 1.96 -22.11
N GLU A 21 -0.82 3.03 -21.41
CA GLU A 21 -1.12 3.25 -20.00
C GLU A 21 -2.61 3.42 -19.74
N ARG A 22 -3.34 4.03 -20.69
CA ARG A 22 -4.80 4.12 -20.62
C ARG A 22 -5.45 2.73 -20.63
N ASP A 23 -4.96 1.82 -21.46
CA ASP A 23 -5.45 0.44 -21.49
C ASP A 23 -5.04 -0.32 -20.21
N VAL A 24 -3.88 -0.01 -19.62
CA VAL A 24 -3.50 -0.54 -18.29
C VAL A 24 -4.46 -0.09 -17.18
N VAL A 25 -4.90 1.17 -17.21
CA VAL A 25 -5.91 1.67 -16.26
C VAL A 25 -7.24 0.93 -16.47
N GLN A 26 -7.66 0.70 -17.71
CA GLN A 26 -8.84 -0.11 -18.02
C GLN A 26 -8.73 -1.51 -17.39
N ASP A 27 -7.59 -2.19 -17.60
CA ASP A 27 -7.34 -3.51 -17.01
C ASP A 27 -7.36 -3.50 -15.48
N ALA A 28 -6.95 -2.38 -14.85
CA ALA A 28 -7.03 -2.21 -13.40
C ALA A 28 -8.48 -2.08 -12.92
N LEU A 29 -9.32 -1.31 -13.62
CA LEU A 29 -10.75 -1.18 -13.33
C LEU A 29 -11.46 -2.54 -13.44
N ASP A 30 -11.17 -3.29 -14.50
CA ASP A 30 -11.74 -4.62 -14.74
C ASP A 30 -11.31 -5.62 -13.66
N LEU A 31 -10.05 -5.55 -13.23
CA LEU A 31 -9.55 -6.37 -12.12
C LEU A 31 -10.28 -6.06 -10.81
N VAL A 32 -10.45 -4.78 -10.45
CA VAL A 32 -11.17 -4.37 -9.23
C VAL A 32 -12.63 -4.82 -9.29
N ASN A 33 -13.29 -4.66 -10.44
CA ASN A 33 -14.65 -5.14 -10.69
C ASN A 33 -14.78 -6.66 -10.46
N GLN A 34 -13.82 -7.43 -10.96
CA GLN A 34 -13.81 -8.90 -10.88
C GLN A 34 -13.51 -9.41 -9.47
N VAL A 35 -12.53 -8.82 -8.78
CA VAL A 35 -12.05 -9.29 -7.48
C VAL A 35 -13.00 -8.88 -6.36
N THR A 36 -13.41 -7.62 -6.37
CA THR A 36 -14.12 -6.96 -5.24
C THR A 36 -15.50 -6.45 -5.65
N GLY A 37 -15.61 -5.75 -6.79
CA GLY A 37 -16.82 -5.01 -7.19
C GLY A 37 -18.12 -5.81 -7.11
N LEU A 38 -18.20 -6.93 -7.82
CA LEU A 38 -19.43 -7.75 -7.85
C LEU A 38 -19.84 -8.35 -6.50
N LYS A 39 -18.88 -8.57 -5.60
CA LYS A 39 -19.14 -9.09 -4.25
C LYS A 39 -19.61 -7.97 -3.32
N SER A 40 -19.02 -6.79 -3.47
CA SER A 40 -19.30 -5.60 -2.66
C SER A 40 -20.44 -4.73 -3.21
N GLY A 41 -21.03 -5.11 -4.35
CA GLY A 41 -22.23 -4.45 -4.91
C GLY A 41 -21.94 -3.18 -5.71
N PHE A 42 -20.73 -3.02 -6.25
CA PHE A 42 -20.37 -1.89 -7.11
C PHE A 42 -19.71 -2.32 -8.43
N LEU A 43 -19.70 -1.41 -9.40
CA LEU A 43 -18.94 -1.52 -10.65
C LEU A 43 -18.31 -0.18 -11.02
N LEU A 44 -17.06 -0.22 -11.44
CA LEU A 44 -16.34 0.89 -12.04
C LEU A 44 -16.62 0.89 -13.55
N ARG A 45 -17.17 1.99 -14.06
CA ARG A 45 -17.43 2.20 -15.49
C ARG A 45 -16.45 3.23 -16.06
N PRO A 46 -15.56 2.83 -16.99
CA PRO A 46 -14.65 3.76 -17.64
C PRO A 46 -15.40 4.67 -18.62
N ILE A 47 -15.10 5.97 -18.58
CA ILE A 47 -15.51 6.95 -19.60
C ILE A 47 -14.28 7.28 -20.45
N ARG A 48 -14.34 6.91 -21.74
CA ARG A 48 -13.31 7.22 -22.74
C ARG A 48 -13.90 8.12 -23.82
N TRP A 49 -13.24 9.23 -24.13
CA TRP A 49 -13.70 10.11 -25.19
C TRP A 49 -13.75 9.40 -26.57
N GLU A 50 -12.83 8.48 -26.85
CA GLU A 50 -12.77 7.73 -28.12
C GLU A 50 -13.96 6.79 -28.34
N GLN A 51 -14.61 6.35 -27.26
CA GLN A 51 -15.69 5.36 -27.29
C GLN A 51 -17.06 6.00 -27.03
N ASN A 52 -17.09 7.13 -26.32
CA ASN A 52 -18.31 7.74 -25.81
C ASN A 52 -18.63 9.10 -26.46
N VAL A 53 -17.75 9.64 -27.31
CA VAL A 53 -17.98 10.92 -28.02
C VAL A 53 -18.40 10.66 -29.47
N VAL A 54 -19.60 11.13 -29.84
CA VAL A 54 -20.11 11.09 -31.22
C VAL A 54 -19.52 12.26 -32.00
N SER A 55 -19.04 11.98 -33.22
CA SER A 55 -18.53 13.02 -34.13
C SER A 55 -19.56 14.12 -34.35
N GLN A 56 -19.22 15.34 -33.95
CA GLN A 56 -20.06 16.53 -34.05
C GLN A 56 -19.23 17.68 -34.63
N ILE A 57 -19.80 18.44 -35.57
CA ILE A 57 -19.13 19.57 -36.24
C ILE A 57 -19.84 20.86 -35.80
N GLY A 58 -19.11 21.84 -35.28
CA GLY A 58 -19.66 23.18 -34.99
C GLY A 58 -18.98 23.97 -33.86
N ASN A 59 -18.44 23.29 -32.85
CA ASN A 59 -17.75 23.91 -31.69
C ASN A 59 -16.27 23.49 -31.62
N HIS A 60 -15.51 24.08 -30.70
CA HIS A 60 -14.11 23.67 -30.48
C HIS A 60 -14.05 22.19 -30.03
N PRO A 61 -13.12 21.36 -30.54
CA PRO A 61 -13.14 19.91 -30.29
C PRO A 61 -13.18 19.52 -28.80
N GLN A 62 -12.48 20.26 -27.94
CA GLN A 62 -12.47 20.00 -26.50
C GLN A 62 -13.81 20.35 -25.83
N GLU A 63 -14.51 21.39 -26.30
CA GLU A 63 -15.82 21.77 -25.78
C GLU A 63 -16.89 20.72 -26.08
N ILE A 64 -16.79 20.08 -27.25
CA ILE A 64 -17.64 18.94 -27.63
C ILE A 64 -17.36 17.74 -26.73
N ILE A 65 -16.08 17.43 -26.47
CA ILE A 65 -15.68 16.33 -25.58
C ILE A 65 -16.19 16.60 -24.16
N ASN A 66 -15.96 17.80 -23.60
CA ASN A 66 -16.41 18.16 -22.26
C ASN A 66 -17.95 18.07 -22.14
N THR A 67 -18.69 18.55 -23.14
CA THR A 67 -20.16 18.48 -23.15
C THR A 67 -20.67 17.04 -23.22
N GLN A 68 -19.98 16.16 -23.94
CA GLN A 68 -20.39 14.76 -24.12
C GLN A 68 -19.91 13.82 -23.02
N VAL A 69 -18.77 14.10 -22.37
CA VAL A 69 -18.30 13.42 -21.15
C VAL A 69 -19.19 13.80 -19.96
N GLY A 70 -19.69 15.03 -19.93
CA GLY A 70 -20.55 15.53 -18.87
C GLY A 70 -19.80 15.81 -17.56
N ASP A 71 -20.54 16.28 -16.56
CA ASP A 71 -20.04 16.61 -15.21
C ASP A 71 -20.43 15.54 -14.17
N GLU A 72 -20.74 14.32 -14.60
CA GLU A 72 -21.33 13.26 -13.76
C GLU A 72 -20.39 12.06 -13.57
N TYR A 73 -19.10 12.30 -13.38
CA TYR A 73 -18.14 11.26 -12.97
C TYR A 73 -17.76 11.35 -11.49
N ASP A 74 -17.50 10.19 -10.88
CA ASP A 74 -17.12 10.02 -9.46
C ASP A 74 -15.60 9.99 -9.27
N ILE A 75 -14.86 9.53 -10.27
CA ILE A 75 -13.40 9.43 -10.22
C ILE A 75 -12.81 10.02 -11.51
N PHE A 76 -11.80 10.86 -11.36
CA PHE A 76 -10.94 11.38 -12.42
C PHE A 76 -9.57 10.72 -12.33
N ILE A 77 -9.08 10.18 -13.44
CA ILE A 77 -7.72 9.65 -13.58
C ILE A 77 -6.99 10.40 -14.68
N GLY A 78 -5.97 11.18 -14.31
CA GLY A 78 -5.08 11.85 -15.24
C GLY A 78 -3.77 11.09 -15.42
N ILE A 79 -3.35 10.85 -16.66
CA ILE A 79 -2.06 10.21 -17.00
C ILE A 79 -1.30 11.11 -17.95
N LEU A 80 -0.06 11.47 -17.60
CA LEU A 80 0.82 12.32 -18.41
C LEU A 80 2.22 11.71 -18.53
N CYS A 81 2.91 12.00 -19.64
CA CYS A 81 4.31 11.63 -19.85
C CYS A 81 5.09 12.82 -20.43
N SER A 82 5.43 12.80 -21.71
CA SER A 82 6.26 13.82 -22.36
C SER A 82 5.44 14.79 -23.20
N ARG A 83 4.19 14.43 -23.53
CA ARG A 83 3.25 15.27 -24.24
C ARG A 83 2.26 15.92 -23.28
N PHE A 84 2.02 17.21 -23.46
CA PHE A 84 1.00 17.93 -22.70
C PHE A 84 -0.35 17.95 -23.42
N GLY A 85 -0.32 18.11 -24.75
CA GLY A 85 -1.52 18.17 -25.59
C GLY A 85 -1.58 19.44 -26.45
N ARG A 86 -2.77 19.71 -26.99
CA ARG A 86 -3.05 20.92 -27.76
C ARG A 86 -3.77 21.93 -26.89
N GLU A 87 -3.38 23.18 -27.02
CA GLU A 87 -4.01 24.31 -26.34
C GLU A 87 -5.49 24.38 -26.69
N THR A 88 -6.29 24.72 -25.69
CA THR A 88 -7.73 24.97 -25.81
C THR A 88 -7.96 26.47 -25.73
N GLU A 89 -9.21 26.92 -25.76
CA GLU A 89 -9.51 28.36 -25.68
C GLU A 89 -8.97 29.02 -24.40
N LYS A 90 -8.87 28.27 -23.29
CA LYS A 90 -8.53 28.81 -21.97
C LYS A 90 -7.31 28.16 -21.31
N TYR A 91 -6.89 26.97 -21.78
CA TYR A 91 -5.85 26.18 -21.13
C TYR A 91 -4.76 25.78 -22.12
N LYS A 92 -3.58 25.46 -21.57
CA LYS A 92 -2.41 25.06 -22.37
C LYS A 92 -2.54 23.61 -22.89
N SER A 93 -3.51 22.83 -22.39
CA SER A 93 -3.93 21.56 -22.97
C SER A 93 -5.37 21.16 -22.60
N GLY A 94 -5.95 20.23 -23.38
CA GLY A 94 -7.20 19.56 -23.02
C GLY A 94 -7.11 18.82 -21.68
N THR A 95 -6.00 18.10 -21.42
CA THR A 95 -5.76 17.41 -20.13
C THR A 95 -5.72 18.37 -18.95
N GLU A 96 -5.14 19.56 -19.15
CA GLU A 96 -5.14 20.63 -18.12
C GLU A 96 -6.55 21.13 -17.84
N GLU A 97 -7.32 21.40 -18.89
CA GLU A 97 -8.71 21.84 -18.77
C GLU A 97 -9.56 20.80 -18.02
N GLU A 98 -9.44 19.52 -18.41
CA GLU A 98 -10.12 18.39 -17.78
C GLU A 98 -9.78 18.27 -16.29
N PHE A 99 -8.50 18.41 -15.93
CA PHE A 99 -8.07 18.42 -14.53
C PHE A 99 -8.66 19.59 -13.74
N PHE A 100 -8.60 20.82 -14.26
CA PHE A 100 -9.12 21.98 -13.53
C PHE A 100 -10.65 21.95 -13.40
N ASN A 101 -11.35 21.34 -14.35
CA ASN A 101 -12.78 21.09 -14.25
C ASN A 101 -13.07 20.10 -13.10
N ALA A 102 -12.37 18.96 -13.06
CA ALA A 102 -12.48 17.98 -11.98
C ALA A 102 -12.14 18.60 -10.61
N TYR A 103 -11.03 19.34 -10.54
CA TYR A 103 -10.56 20.02 -9.32
C TYR A 103 -11.55 21.10 -8.85
N GLY A 104 -12.10 21.89 -9.77
CA GLY A 104 -13.14 22.86 -9.47
C GLY A 104 -14.38 22.20 -8.88
N ARG A 105 -14.80 21.04 -9.41
CA ARG A 105 -15.91 20.25 -8.85
C ARG A 105 -15.58 19.71 -7.46
N LYS A 106 -14.38 19.16 -7.25
CA LYS A 106 -13.89 18.70 -5.94
C LYS A 106 -13.91 19.81 -4.88
N LYS A 107 -13.54 21.02 -5.27
CA LYS A 107 -13.52 22.18 -4.36
C LYS A 107 -14.91 22.74 -4.03
N ASN A 108 -15.84 22.69 -4.99
CA ASN A 108 -17.12 23.40 -4.88
C ASN A 108 -18.30 22.54 -4.41
N GLY A 109 -18.16 21.22 -4.37
CA GLY A 109 -19.24 20.29 -4.02
C GLY A 109 -18.87 19.30 -2.93
N LYS A 110 -19.86 18.87 -2.13
CA LYS A 110 -19.69 17.76 -1.16
C LYS A 110 -19.46 16.41 -1.84
N ASN A 111 -19.92 16.25 -3.09
CA ASN A 111 -19.81 15.03 -3.91
C ASN A 111 -18.95 15.29 -5.16
N GLY A 112 -17.85 16.03 -5.00
CA GLY A 112 -16.90 16.21 -6.09
C GLY A 112 -16.08 14.93 -6.37
N PRO A 113 -15.53 14.78 -7.58
CA PRO A 113 -14.85 13.55 -7.96
C PRO A 113 -13.57 13.33 -7.17
N GLU A 114 -13.23 12.07 -6.93
CA GLU A 114 -11.88 11.68 -6.53
C GLU A 114 -10.91 11.95 -7.68
N ILE A 115 -9.72 12.49 -7.40
CA ILE A 115 -8.75 12.90 -8.43
C ILE A 115 -7.47 12.12 -8.22
N LEU A 116 -7.10 11.31 -9.21
CA LEU A 116 -5.90 10.49 -9.23
C LEU A 116 -5.01 10.94 -10.38
N MET A 117 -3.77 11.35 -10.09
CA MET A 117 -2.82 11.86 -11.08
C MET A 117 -1.58 10.98 -11.16
N TYR A 118 -1.20 10.59 -12.37
CA TYR A 118 -0.07 9.72 -12.65
C TYR A 118 0.86 10.32 -13.71
N PHE A 119 2.16 10.28 -13.44
CA PHE A 119 3.19 10.77 -14.34
C PHE A 119 4.17 9.64 -14.70
N LYS A 120 4.28 9.33 -15.99
CA LYS A 120 5.24 8.35 -16.50
C LYS A 120 6.64 8.96 -16.53
N ASP A 121 7.65 8.18 -16.18
CA ASP A 121 9.04 8.57 -16.39
C ASP A 121 9.29 8.82 -17.89
N PRO A 122 9.62 10.07 -18.28
CA PRO A 122 9.83 10.41 -19.69
C PRO A 122 10.97 9.61 -20.33
N ARG A 123 11.95 9.13 -19.54
CA ARG A 123 13.04 8.27 -20.02
C ARG A 123 12.57 6.89 -20.50
N LYS A 124 11.33 6.52 -20.14
CA LYS A 124 10.65 5.29 -20.54
C LYS A 124 9.56 5.52 -21.58
N SER A 125 9.45 6.74 -22.13
CA SER A 125 8.48 7.07 -23.16
C SER A 125 8.79 6.35 -24.48
N GLU A 126 7.78 5.74 -25.08
CA GLU A 126 7.85 5.14 -26.41
C GLU A 126 7.65 6.19 -27.52
N ALA A 127 7.18 7.38 -27.17
CA ALA A 127 6.98 8.50 -28.07
C ALA A 127 8.21 9.45 -28.07
N PRO A 128 8.49 10.13 -29.20
CA PRO A 128 9.51 11.18 -29.23
C PRO A 128 9.20 12.29 -28.23
N ILE A 129 10.20 12.71 -27.46
CA ILE A 129 10.09 13.81 -26.49
C ILE A 129 10.28 15.13 -27.23
N GLU A 130 9.21 15.90 -27.35
CA GLU A 130 9.24 17.28 -27.86
C GLU A 130 9.49 18.25 -26.70
N ALA A 131 10.60 18.99 -26.73
CA ALA A 131 11.07 19.79 -25.59
C ALA A 131 10.02 20.80 -25.07
N GLU A 132 9.28 21.46 -25.97
CA GLU A 132 8.24 22.42 -25.59
C GLU A 132 7.07 21.75 -24.85
N GLN A 133 6.65 20.57 -25.32
CA GLN A 133 5.57 19.81 -24.70
C GLN A 133 6.00 19.27 -23.33
N PHE A 134 7.23 18.76 -23.25
CA PHE A 134 7.80 18.27 -22.00
C PHE A 134 7.88 19.38 -20.93
N LEU A 135 8.31 20.58 -21.32
CA LEU A 135 8.34 21.73 -20.41
C LEU A 135 6.94 22.09 -19.90
N LYS A 136 5.92 22.06 -20.77
CA LYS A 136 4.52 22.27 -20.36
C LYS A 136 4.03 21.20 -19.38
N VAL A 137 4.44 19.94 -19.55
CA VAL A 137 4.15 18.87 -18.56
C VAL A 137 4.86 19.15 -17.23
N ALA A 138 6.13 19.56 -17.25
CA ALA A 138 6.88 19.89 -16.04
C ALA A 138 6.25 21.06 -15.27
N GLU A 139 5.88 22.15 -15.96
CA GLU A 139 5.17 23.29 -15.38
C GLU A 139 3.83 22.86 -14.76
N PHE A 140 3.09 21.98 -15.45
CA PHE A 140 1.82 21.48 -14.93
C PHE A 140 1.99 20.55 -13.74
N LYS A 141 3.04 19.70 -13.74
CA LYS A 141 3.40 18.83 -12.63
C LYS A 141 3.73 19.64 -11.37
N GLU A 142 4.47 20.74 -11.52
CA GLU A 142 4.73 21.71 -10.45
C GLU A 142 3.46 22.44 -9.98
N LYS A 143 2.56 22.78 -10.91
CA LYS A 143 1.26 23.36 -10.54
C LYS A 143 0.41 22.38 -9.74
N ILE A 144 0.39 21.10 -10.11
CA ILE A 144 -0.36 20.07 -9.38
C ILE A 144 0.25 19.81 -8.01
N SER A 145 1.58 19.82 -7.84
CA SER A 145 2.18 19.61 -6.51
C SER A 145 1.72 20.64 -5.48
N SER A 146 1.32 21.85 -5.91
CA SER A 146 0.71 22.85 -5.04
C SER A 146 -0.78 22.63 -4.73
N LEU A 147 -1.45 21.74 -5.46
CA LEU A 147 -2.90 21.48 -5.38
C LEU A 147 -3.24 20.09 -4.81
N GLY A 148 -2.27 19.17 -4.76
CA GLY A 148 -2.44 17.82 -4.24
C GLY A 148 -1.27 16.89 -4.58
N ILE A 149 -1.47 15.59 -4.31
CA ILE A 149 -0.47 14.54 -4.52
C ILE A 149 -0.71 13.85 -5.86
N TYR A 150 0.37 13.54 -6.57
CA TYR A 150 0.38 12.67 -7.74
C TYR A 150 1.37 11.51 -7.52
N SER A 151 1.30 10.48 -8.36
CA SER A 151 2.24 9.35 -8.32
C SER A 151 3.06 9.26 -9.60
N ASP A 152 4.37 9.07 -9.44
CA ASP A 152 5.27 8.75 -10.55
C ASP A 152 5.31 7.23 -10.79
N PHE A 153 5.46 6.82 -12.05
CA PHE A 153 5.63 5.41 -12.44
C PHE A 153 6.56 5.25 -13.64
N ASP A 154 7.14 4.07 -13.79
CA ASP A 154 8.16 3.77 -14.80
C ASP A 154 7.84 2.53 -15.65
N SER A 155 6.76 1.81 -15.34
CA SER A 155 6.31 0.61 -16.03
C SER A 155 4.80 0.43 -15.94
N HIS A 156 4.25 -0.39 -16.84
CA HIS A 156 2.84 -0.77 -16.80
C HIS A 156 2.46 -1.51 -15.50
N ASP A 157 3.34 -2.35 -14.97
CA ASP A 157 3.09 -3.10 -13.74
C ASP A 157 3.05 -2.17 -12.51
N SER A 158 3.96 -1.19 -12.44
CA SER A 158 3.94 -0.18 -11.37
C SER A 158 2.70 0.70 -11.47
N LEU A 159 2.32 1.14 -12.69
CA LEU A 159 1.06 1.88 -12.91
C LEU A 159 -0.17 1.07 -12.46
N LYS A 160 -0.28 -0.20 -12.89
CA LYS A 160 -1.43 -1.05 -12.53
C LYS A 160 -1.55 -1.22 -11.02
N THR A 161 -0.43 -1.44 -10.33
CA THR A 161 -0.39 -1.58 -8.87
C THR A 161 -0.87 -0.30 -8.18
N LEU A 162 -0.35 0.86 -8.61
CA LEU A 162 -0.73 2.16 -8.05
C LEU A 162 -2.23 2.47 -8.27
N VAL A 163 -2.73 2.18 -9.47
CA VAL A 163 -4.14 2.45 -9.83
C VAL A 163 -5.08 1.55 -9.06
N VAL A 164 -4.79 0.24 -8.95
CA VAL A 164 -5.61 -0.69 -8.14
C VAL A 164 -5.67 -0.24 -6.68
N ALA A 165 -4.53 0.11 -6.08
CA ALA A 165 -4.49 0.58 -4.69
C ALA A 165 -5.30 1.86 -4.49
N ALA A 166 -5.15 2.85 -5.39
CA ALA A 166 -5.86 4.11 -5.32
C ALA A 166 -7.37 3.97 -5.54
N LEU A 167 -7.79 3.08 -6.45
CA LEU A 167 -9.20 2.81 -6.70
C LEU A 167 -9.90 2.22 -5.48
N THR A 168 -9.27 1.27 -4.79
CA THR A 168 -9.82 0.71 -3.54
C THR A 168 -10.10 1.82 -2.53
N GLN A 169 -9.13 2.70 -2.29
CA GLN A 169 -9.30 3.82 -1.36
C GLN A 169 -10.36 4.83 -1.81
N ALA A 170 -10.41 5.13 -3.12
CA ALA A 170 -11.39 6.05 -3.68
C ALA A 170 -12.82 5.50 -3.51
N ILE A 171 -13.02 4.20 -3.77
CA ILE A 171 -14.32 3.53 -3.58
C ILE A 171 -14.75 3.56 -2.13
N ASP A 172 -13.83 3.29 -1.19
CA ASP A 172 -14.13 3.31 0.24
C ASP A 172 -14.58 4.71 0.68
N ARG A 173 -13.88 5.77 0.25
CA ARG A 173 -14.27 7.16 0.54
C ARG A 173 -15.64 7.50 -0.03
N LEU A 174 -15.91 7.12 -1.28
CA LEU A 174 -17.21 7.33 -1.91
C LEU A 174 -18.31 6.60 -1.13
N ALA A 175 -18.12 5.30 -0.85
CA ALA A 175 -19.07 4.49 -0.10
C ALA A 175 -19.35 5.04 1.31
N HIS A 176 -18.34 5.59 1.99
CA HIS A 176 -18.51 6.24 3.29
C HIS A 176 -19.26 7.57 3.20
N ALA A 177 -18.95 8.41 2.20
CA ALA A 177 -19.66 9.66 1.97
C ALA A 177 -21.16 9.41 1.75
N ASP A 178 -21.51 8.39 0.97
CA ASP A 178 -22.90 7.99 0.73
C ASP A 178 -23.60 7.48 2.00
N ALA A 179 -22.89 6.74 2.86
CA ALA A 179 -23.45 6.22 4.10
C ALA A 179 -23.78 7.35 5.10
N ILE A 180 -22.98 8.42 5.09
CA ILE A 180 -23.18 9.62 5.91
C ILE A 180 -24.37 10.43 5.37
N GLU A 181 -24.49 10.60 4.05
CA GLU A 181 -25.61 11.36 3.45
C GLU A 181 -26.98 10.68 3.62
N ASN A 182 -27.02 9.35 3.74
CA ASN A 182 -28.26 8.59 3.88
C ASN A 182 -28.70 8.31 5.34
N SER A 183 -28.04 8.90 6.34
CA SER A 183 -28.38 8.67 7.76
C SER A 183 -29.32 9.76 8.34
N PRO A 184 -30.49 9.43 8.91
CA PRO A 184 -31.39 10.41 9.50
C PRO A 184 -31.00 10.78 10.95
N ASN A 185 -30.59 12.06 11.14
CA ASN A 185 -30.49 12.86 12.39
C ASN A 185 -29.47 12.51 13.51
N ALA A 186 -28.71 13.56 13.88
CA ALA A 186 -27.61 13.81 14.85
C ALA A 186 -27.87 13.47 16.35
N PRO A 187 -26.94 13.66 17.35
CA PRO A 187 -25.70 14.48 17.38
C PRO A 187 -24.45 13.91 18.13
N GLU A 188 -23.43 14.79 18.19
CA GLU A 188 -22.04 14.73 18.68
C GLU A 188 -21.70 14.05 20.03
N THR A 189 -20.42 13.62 20.06
CA THR A 189 -19.50 13.35 21.18
C THR A 189 -19.81 12.23 22.16
N THR A 190 -18.93 11.21 22.17
CA THR A 190 -18.35 10.68 23.41
C THR A 190 -17.10 9.87 23.11
N GLU A 191 -15.97 10.29 23.70
CA GLU A 191 -14.80 9.43 23.90
C GLU A 191 -15.17 8.21 24.76
N LYS A 192 -14.72 7.03 24.32
CA LYS A 192 -13.89 6.04 25.04
C LYS A 192 -14.23 4.60 24.69
N ASN A 193 -13.16 3.89 24.34
CA ASN A 193 -12.83 2.49 24.62
C ASN A 193 -13.87 1.39 24.34
N GLY A 194 -13.48 0.50 23.43
CA GLY A 194 -13.98 -0.86 23.35
C GLY A 194 -13.23 -1.68 22.31
N ILE A 195 -12.22 -2.44 22.75
CA ILE A 195 -11.58 -3.50 21.98
C ILE A 195 -12.60 -4.62 21.74
N SER A 196 -12.81 -4.98 20.47
CA SER A 196 -12.93 -6.36 19.93
C SER A 196 -13.73 -6.32 18.63
N ASP A 197 -13.07 -6.55 17.49
CA ASP A 197 -13.30 -7.78 16.75
C ASP A 197 -12.32 -7.94 15.58
N THR A 198 -11.87 -9.18 15.45
CA THR A 198 -10.81 -9.70 14.60
C THR A 198 -11.22 -9.89 13.14
N ALA A 199 -10.19 -9.89 12.28
CA ALA A 199 -10.08 -10.59 10.99
C ALA A 199 -10.41 -9.83 9.70
N ASN A 200 -9.45 -9.00 9.26
CA ASN A 200 -8.76 -9.06 7.95
C ASN A 200 -8.04 -7.73 7.75
N SER A 201 -6.73 -7.68 7.94
CA SER A 201 -5.95 -6.45 7.75
C SER A 201 -4.97 -6.63 6.59
N GLU A 202 -5.47 -6.31 5.39
CA GLU A 202 -4.65 -5.55 4.46
C GLU A 202 -4.60 -4.12 5.04
N SER A 203 -3.40 -3.62 5.28
CA SER A 203 -3.14 -2.38 6.00
C SER A 203 -3.70 -1.17 5.22
N GLU A 204 -4.78 -0.57 5.73
CA GLU A 204 -5.21 0.78 5.36
C GLU A 204 -4.06 1.79 5.56
N PRO A 205 -3.88 2.79 4.67
CA PRO A 205 -2.90 3.84 4.89
C PRO A 205 -3.28 4.66 6.12
N ILE A 206 -2.30 4.88 7.01
CA ILE A 206 -2.47 5.77 8.15
C ILE A 206 -2.42 7.20 7.60
N LEU A 207 -3.58 7.85 7.50
CA LEU A 207 -3.69 9.28 7.17
C LEU A 207 -3.47 10.09 8.45
N PHE A 208 -2.56 11.06 8.38
CA PHE A 208 -2.43 12.10 9.39
C PHE A 208 -3.31 13.30 9.01
N ASP A 209 -3.70 14.07 10.03
CA ASP A 209 -4.44 15.32 9.84
C ASP A 209 -3.60 16.32 9.00
N GLU A 210 -4.26 17.14 8.18
CA GLU A 210 -3.61 18.18 7.37
C GLU A 210 -2.88 19.22 8.23
N ASP A 211 -3.34 19.39 9.49
CA ASP A 211 -2.77 20.32 10.46
C ASP A 211 -1.72 19.68 11.40
N ILE A 212 -1.29 18.43 11.15
CA ILE A 212 -0.37 17.73 12.07
C ILE A 212 1.01 18.39 12.15
N GLY A 213 1.51 18.63 13.37
CA GLY A 213 2.82 19.23 13.59
C GLY A 213 3.98 18.23 13.57
N LEU A 214 5.20 18.74 13.37
CA LEU A 214 6.42 17.92 13.39
C LEU A 214 6.65 17.23 14.75
N PHE A 215 6.26 17.87 15.86
CA PHE A 215 6.37 17.28 17.19
C PHE A 215 5.38 16.13 17.38
N ASP A 216 4.13 16.30 16.92
CA ASP A 216 3.10 15.26 16.98
C ASP A 216 3.48 14.06 16.11
N LEU A 217 4.00 14.32 14.91
CA LEU A 217 4.55 13.28 14.04
C LEU A 217 5.73 12.56 14.69
N SER A 218 6.63 13.28 15.36
CA SER A 218 7.77 12.65 16.01
C SER A 218 7.33 11.75 17.17
N GLU A 219 6.36 12.17 17.98
CA GLU A 219 5.77 11.33 19.03
C GLU A 219 5.14 10.05 18.45
N ILE A 220 4.35 10.17 17.37
CA ILE A 220 3.73 9.02 16.71
C ILE A 220 4.78 8.08 16.11
N VAL A 221 5.82 8.62 15.45
CA VAL A 221 6.90 7.82 14.87
C VAL A 221 7.66 7.07 15.96
N PHE A 222 8.00 7.74 17.07
CA PHE A 222 8.70 7.09 18.18
C PHE A 222 7.86 6.01 18.83
N GLU A 223 6.59 6.28 19.14
CA GLU A 223 5.68 5.28 19.70
C GLU A 223 5.48 4.09 18.75
N ALA A 224 5.35 4.34 17.44
CA ALA A 224 5.22 3.30 16.45
C ALA A 224 6.50 2.43 16.34
N LEU A 225 7.68 3.04 16.36
CA LEU A 225 8.96 2.31 16.33
C LEU A 225 9.20 1.49 17.59
N ASP A 226 8.83 2.01 18.76
CA ASP A 226 8.96 1.32 20.04
C ASP A 226 8.08 0.06 20.05
N ASN A 227 6.79 0.24 19.72
CA ASN A 227 5.84 -0.86 19.59
C ASN A 227 6.25 -1.89 18.52
N PHE A 228 6.80 -1.43 17.39
CA PHE A 228 7.33 -2.30 16.35
C PHE A 228 8.51 -3.13 16.86
N THR A 229 9.46 -2.49 17.53
CA THR A 229 10.66 -3.13 18.08
C THR A 229 10.29 -4.15 19.15
N ASP A 230 9.38 -3.80 20.06
CA ASP A 230 8.87 -4.71 21.08
C ASP A 230 8.16 -5.92 20.49
N THR A 231 7.39 -5.70 19.42
CA THR A 231 6.71 -6.79 18.70
C THR A 231 7.72 -7.73 18.05
N LEU A 232 8.76 -7.20 17.38
CA LEU A 232 9.84 -8.01 16.80
C LEU A 232 10.62 -8.78 17.88
N ASN A 233 10.97 -8.14 18.99
CA ASN A 233 11.67 -8.76 20.11
C ASN A 233 10.85 -9.91 20.71
N THR A 234 9.55 -9.72 20.88
CA THR A 234 8.63 -10.75 21.37
C THR A 234 8.62 -11.95 20.42
N MET A 235 8.50 -11.73 19.11
CA MET A 235 8.55 -12.81 18.11
C MET A 235 9.91 -13.53 18.10
N ALA A 236 11.01 -12.80 18.28
CA ALA A 236 12.34 -13.38 18.35
C ALA A 236 12.49 -14.29 19.59
N GLN A 237 12.04 -13.82 20.76
CA GLN A 237 12.05 -14.60 22.00
C GLN A 237 11.19 -15.87 21.89
N GLU A 238 10.01 -15.77 21.30
CA GLU A 238 9.13 -16.94 21.07
C GLU A 238 9.73 -17.92 20.07
N THR A 239 10.46 -17.44 19.06
CA THR A 239 11.19 -18.28 18.10
C THR A 239 12.34 -19.02 18.78
N GLU A 240 13.12 -18.34 19.63
CA GLU A 240 14.19 -18.95 20.41
C GLU A 240 13.65 -19.99 21.39
N ALA A 241 12.64 -19.63 22.18
CA ALA A 241 12.00 -20.53 23.15
C ALA A 241 11.44 -21.78 22.47
N PHE A 242 10.77 -21.61 21.32
CA PHE A 242 10.27 -22.73 20.53
C PHE A 242 11.42 -23.61 20.02
N GLY A 243 12.52 -23.02 19.53
CA GLY A 243 13.71 -23.75 19.09
C GLY A 243 14.37 -24.58 20.20
N LEU A 244 14.46 -24.03 21.42
CA LEU A 244 14.94 -24.76 22.60
C LEU A 244 14.02 -25.94 22.93
N HIS A 245 12.71 -25.72 22.95
CA HIS A 245 11.73 -26.78 23.21
C HIS A 245 11.79 -27.92 22.18
N LEU A 246 12.02 -27.60 20.89
CA LEU A 246 12.27 -28.61 19.86
C LEU A 246 13.52 -29.45 20.14
N THR A 247 14.59 -28.80 20.60
CA THR A 247 15.86 -29.46 20.93
C THR A 247 15.71 -30.37 22.14
N ASP A 248 14.99 -29.93 23.17
CA ASP A 248 14.68 -30.71 24.36
C ASP A 248 13.83 -31.93 24.02
N LYS A 249 12.75 -31.76 23.24
CA LYS A 249 11.89 -32.88 22.82
C LYS A 249 12.61 -33.87 21.90
N THR A 250 13.57 -33.40 21.09
CA THR A 250 14.43 -34.28 20.30
C THR A 250 15.33 -35.12 21.20
N SER A 251 15.94 -34.50 22.20
CA SER A 251 16.77 -35.19 23.21
C SER A 251 15.95 -36.18 24.04
N GLU A 252 14.69 -35.86 24.36
CA GLU A 252 13.77 -36.76 25.05
C GLU A 252 13.52 -38.05 24.24
N ILE A 253 13.31 -37.91 22.92
CA ILE A 253 13.11 -39.05 22.01
C ILE A 253 14.39 -39.89 21.89
N GLU A 254 15.56 -39.26 21.73
CA GLU A 254 16.84 -39.96 21.61
C GLU A 254 17.21 -40.78 22.85
N ASN A 255 16.83 -40.29 24.03
CA ASN A 255 17.10 -40.94 25.32
C ASN A 255 16.04 -41.96 25.76
N LEU A 256 15.02 -42.23 24.93
CA LEU A 256 14.01 -43.25 25.24
C LEU A 256 14.65 -44.64 25.36
N GLN A 257 14.69 -45.18 26.57
CA GLN A 257 15.10 -46.56 26.81
C GLN A 257 13.99 -47.52 26.38
N SER A 258 14.34 -48.55 25.60
CA SER A 258 13.35 -49.55 25.19
C SER A 258 12.82 -50.31 26.41
N THR A 259 11.50 -50.43 26.48
CA THR A 259 10.82 -51.21 27.54
C THR A 259 10.76 -52.71 27.21
N GLY A 260 11.26 -53.13 26.04
CA GLY A 260 11.11 -54.48 25.50
C GLY A 260 9.76 -54.74 24.82
N ASP A 261 8.81 -53.80 24.90
CA ASP A 261 7.54 -53.80 24.16
C ASP A 261 7.54 -52.68 23.10
N ALA A 262 7.78 -53.07 21.85
CA ALA A 262 7.82 -52.16 20.71
C ALA A 262 6.54 -51.32 20.55
N ARG A 263 5.37 -51.84 20.93
CA ARG A 263 4.10 -51.10 20.83
C ARG A 263 4.02 -50.01 21.90
N ARG A 264 4.55 -50.28 23.09
CA ARG A 264 4.59 -49.31 24.19
C ARG A 264 5.60 -48.21 23.89
N ASP A 265 6.80 -48.57 23.44
CA ASP A 265 7.85 -47.62 23.05
C ASP A 265 7.37 -46.69 21.93
N GLN A 266 6.69 -47.26 20.91
CA GLN A 266 6.09 -46.47 19.83
C GLN A 266 5.00 -45.50 20.31
N ARG A 267 4.18 -45.88 21.30
CA ARG A 267 3.16 -44.96 21.86
C ARG A 267 3.80 -43.79 22.61
N VAL A 268 4.86 -44.03 23.37
CA VAL A 268 5.57 -42.97 24.12
C VAL A 268 6.23 -41.99 23.15
N ALA A 269 6.98 -42.49 22.16
CA ALA A 269 7.57 -41.64 21.13
C ALA A 269 6.50 -40.84 20.35
N LYS A 270 5.38 -41.48 20.01
CA LYS A 270 4.25 -40.80 19.36
C LYS A 270 3.67 -39.68 20.24
N ALA A 271 3.54 -39.88 21.56
CA ALA A 271 3.02 -38.87 22.47
C ALA A 271 3.92 -37.62 22.52
N ILE A 272 5.24 -37.81 22.61
CA ILE A 272 6.21 -36.70 22.59
C ILE A 272 6.12 -35.93 21.25
N ILE A 273 6.05 -36.65 20.13
CA ILE A 273 5.90 -36.03 18.81
C ILE A 273 4.58 -35.25 18.68
N GLU A 274 3.49 -35.75 19.27
CA GLU A 274 2.21 -35.04 19.27
C GLU A 274 2.24 -33.78 20.14
N GLU A 275 2.99 -33.78 21.25
CA GLU A 275 3.22 -32.58 22.06
C GLU A 275 4.01 -31.52 21.28
N THR A 276 5.07 -31.92 20.58
CA THR A 276 5.82 -31.05 19.66
C THR A 276 4.90 -30.44 18.58
N ALA A 277 3.96 -31.23 18.06
CA ALA A 277 3.01 -30.75 17.07
C ALA A 277 2.04 -29.69 17.63
N ASN A 278 1.64 -29.80 18.89
CA ASN A 278 0.82 -28.78 19.54
C ASN A 278 1.61 -27.49 19.76
N GLU A 279 2.89 -27.61 20.15
CA GLU A 279 3.77 -26.45 20.32
C GLU A 279 3.99 -25.71 18.99
N MET A 280 4.14 -26.44 17.88
CA MET A 280 4.16 -25.86 16.54
C MET A 280 2.90 -25.04 16.22
N GLN A 281 1.72 -25.49 16.67
CA GLN A 281 0.48 -24.73 16.50
C GLN A 281 0.44 -23.48 17.38
N ARG A 282 0.88 -23.59 18.64
CA ARG A 282 0.99 -22.44 19.56
C ARG A 282 1.91 -21.36 19.00
N TYR A 283 3.12 -21.74 18.62
CA TYR A 283 4.11 -20.81 18.04
C TYR A 283 3.59 -20.12 16.78
N ALA A 284 2.98 -20.87 15.86
CA ALA A 284 2.40 -20.27 14.68
C ALA A 284 1.27 -19.28 15.01
N GLY A 285 0.42 -19.59 16.00
CA GLY A 285 -0.63 -18.70 16.49
C GLY A 285 -0.10 -17.39 17.08
N VAL A 286 1.06 -17.43 17.75
CA VAL A 286 1.75 -16.22 18.22
C VAL A 286 2.14 -15.35 17.04
N LEU A 287 2.79 -15.94 16.01
CA LEU A 287 3.17 -15.19 14.81
C LEU A 287 1.95 -14.60 14.08
N ASP A 288 0.88 -15.37 13.90
CA ASP A 288 -0.35 -14.90 13.25
C ASP A 288 -0.95 -13.66 13.93
N THR A 289 -0.75 -13.54 15.24
CA THR A 289 -1.27 -12.41 16.03
C THR A 289 -0.33 -11.21 15.95
N ARG A 290 0.98 -11.45 15.95
CA ARG A 290 2.00 -10.38 16.06
C ARG A 290 2.43 -9.79 14.72
N ILE A 291 2.38 -10.54 13.62
CA ILE A 291 2.73 -10.04 12.28
C ILE A 291 1.83 -8.86 11.87
N PRO A 292 0.49 -8.92 12.04
CA PRO A 292 -0.37 -7.78 11.71
C PRO A 292 -0.07 -6.53 12.55
N ASP A 293 0.18 -6.70 13.85
CA ASP A 293 0.58 -5.61 14.75
C ASP A 293 1.88 -4.96 14.26
N ALA A 294 2.90 -5.78 13.96
CA ALA A 294 4.18 -5.32 13.44
C ALA A 294 4.02 -4.56 12.11
N ARG A 295 3.18 -5.06 11.19
CA ARG A 295 2.89 -4.41 9.91
C ARG A 295 2.24 -3.03 10.12
N ARG A 296 1.27 -2.93 11.04
CA ARG A 296 0.58 -1.68 11.38
C ARG A 296 1.55 -0.65 11.97
N TYR A 297 2.34 -1.04 12.98
CA TYR A 297 3.30 -0.14 13.62
C TYR A 297 4.37 0.33 12.63
N PHE A 298 4.91 -0.58 11.82
CA PHE A 298 5.90 -0.22 10.80
C PHE A 298 5.32 0.74 9.75
N SER A 299 4.09 0.50 9.28
CA SER A 299 3.39 1.42 8.37
C SER A 299 3.20 2.81 8.98
N SER A 300 2.88 2.88 10.28
CA SER A 300 2.72 4.15 11.01
C SER A 300 4.03 4.92 11.08
N ALA A 301 5.13 4.23 11.41
CA ALA A 301 6.45 4.82 11.48
C ALA A 301 6.90 5.38 10.12
N ILE A 302 6.78 4.59 9.05
CA ILE A 302 7.18 5.04 7.70
C ILE A 302 6.31 6.20 7.23
N SER A 303 4.99 6.12 7.40
CA SER A 303 4.07 7.20 6.99
C SER A 303 4.36 8.49 7.76
N GLY A 304 4.58 8.39 9.07
CA GLY A 304 4.90 9.55 9.91
C GLY A 304 6.23 10.19 9.56
N MET A 305 7.26 9.38 9.27
CA MET A 305 8.55 9.89 8.77
C MET A 305 8.40 10.59 7.42
N GLN A 306 7.63 10.03 6.49
CA GLN A 306 7.38 10.66 5.18
C GLN A 306 6.70 12.03 5.33
N HIS A 307 5.70 12.15 6.21
CA HIS A 307 5.04 13.44 6.49
C HIS A 307 6.00 14.42 7.17
N ALA A 308 6.85 13.96 8.10
CA ALA A 308 7.83 14.79 8.78
C ALA A 308 8.88 15.37 7.80
N ILE A 309 9.32 14.56 6.83
CA ILE A 309 10.22 15.00 5.75
C ILE A 309 9.53 16.04 4.87
N LEU A 310 8.25 15.83 4.52
CA LEU A 310 7.48 16.75 3.69
C LEU A 310 7.33 18.12 4.37
N ILE A 311 6.91 18.16 5.63
CA ILE A 311 6.77 19.40 6.42
C ILE A 311 8.13 20.10 6.55
N SER A 312 9.18 19.34 6.89
CA SER A 312 10.54 19.90 7.03
C SER A 312 11.10 20.47 5.72
N SER A 313 10.66 19.94 4.57
CA SER A 313 11.00 20.44 3.25
C SER A 313 10.21 21.70 2.87
N GLN A 314 8.91 21.73 3.18
CA GLN A 314 8.03 22.87 2.90
C GLN A 314 8.38 24.11 3.74
N ASP A 315 8.73 23.91 5.01
CA ASP A 315 9.02 25.00 5.96
C ASP A 315 10.49 25.43 5.98
N GLY A 316 11.35 24.84 5.13
CA GLY A 316 12.77 25.16 5.07
C GLY A 316 13.55 24.82 6.34
N LEU A 317 13.02 23.90 7.16
CA LEU A 317 13.60 23.45 8.43
C LEU A 317 14.66 22.35 8.23
N SER A 318 14.71 21.75 7.04
CA SER A 318 15.65 20.69 6.70
C SER A 318 17.10 21.19 6.68
N ASN A 319 17.91 20.71 7.62
CA ASN A 319 19.35 20.92 7.61
C ASN A 319 20.07 19.57 7.36
N GLN A 320 21.29 19.63 6.82
CA GLN A 320 22.01 18.45 6.32
C GLN A 320 22.36 17.44 7.43
N GLN A 321 22.42 17.88 8.70
CA GLN A 321 22.64 17.04 9.88
C GLN A 321 21.41 16.17 10.21
N ASP A 322 20.20 16.72 10.08
CA ASP A 322 18.97 15.99 10.34
C ASP A 322 18.71 14.91 9.26
N ILE A 323 18.99 15.23 7.99
CA ILE A 323 18.90 14.29 6.86
C ILE A 323 19.88 13.11 7.03
N THR A 324 21.11 13.39 7.43
CA THR A 324 22.12 12.34 7.68
C THR A 324 21.78 11.49 8.91
N GLY A 325 21.19 12.09 9.94
CA GLY A 325 20.66 11.38 11.11
C GLY A 325 19.56 10.38 10.74
N LEU A 326 18.54 10.83 10.01
CA LEU A 326 17.42 10.01 9.54
C LEU A 326 17.88 8.88 8.61
N THR A 327 18.77 9.20 7.67
CA THR A 327 19.35 8.22 6.75
C THR A 327 20.06 7.09 7.50
N ARG A 328 20.82 7.43 8.55
CA ARG A 328 21.52 6.46 9.41
C ARG A 328 20.53 5.56 10.15
N GLU A 329 19.44 6.11 10.67
CA GLU A 329 18.43 5.37 11.43
C GLU A 329 17.65 4.40 10.55
N LEU A 330 17.18 4.86 9.39
CA LEU A 330 16.53 3.99 8.40
C LEU A 330 17.47 2.87 7.92
N THR A 331 18.74 3.19 7.66
CA THR A 331 19.74 2.17 7.31
C THR A 331 19.93 1.14 8.44
N SER A 332 19.89 1.57 9.70
CA SER A 332 19.94 0.69 10.86
C SER A 332 18.72 -0.23 10.93
N ILE A 333 17.51 0.32 10.75
CA ILE A 333 16.26 -0.45 10.71
C ILE A 333 16.33 -1.50 9.60
N LYS A 334 16.76 -1.12 8.39
CA LYS A 334 16.95 -2.05 7.26
C LYS A 334 17.89 -3.20 7.61
N SER A 335 19.01 -2.89 8.26
CA SER A 335 19.99 -3.90 8.69
C SER A 335 19.37 -4.90 9.67
N VAL A 336 18.57 -4.41 10.63
CA VAL A 336 17.84 -5.26 11.59
C VAL A 336 16.84 -6.15 10.85
N LEU A 337 16.01 -5.59 9.97
CA LEU A 337 15.03 -6.35 9.17
C LEU A 337 15.68 -7.48 8.37
N ASN A 338 16.79 -7.19 7.68
CA ASN A 338 17.51 -8.19 6.90
C ASN A 338 18.15 -9.28 7.78
N THR A 339 18.64 -8.92 8.97
CA THR A 339 19.19 -9.87 9.93
C THR A 339 18.11 -10.82 10.43
N VAL A 340 16.96 -10.29 10.84
CA VAL A 340 15.81 -11.09 11.29
C VAL A 340 15.30 -11.98 10.15
N HIS A 341 15.21 -11.45 8.93
CA HIS A 341 14.82 -12.23 7.75
C HIS A 341 15.74 -13.45 7.55
N GLY A 342 17.07 -13.27 7.62
CA GLY A 342 18.03 -14.38 7.52
C GLY A 342 17.87 -15.44 8.61
N GLN A 343 17.62 -15.02 9.85
CA GLN A 343 17.38 -15.92 10.99
C GLN A 343 16.09 -16.73 10.80
N VAL A 344 14.99 -16.07 10.45
CA VAL A 344 13.69 -16.72 10.20
C VAL A 344 13.78 -17.69 9.03
N SER A 345 14.50 -17.34 7.96
CA SER A 345 14.71 -18.22 6.81
C SER A 345 15.46 -19.51 7.21
N SER A 346 16.57 -19.37 7.95
CA SER A 346 17.35 -20.52 8.43
C SER A 346 16.53 -21.41 9.38
N PHE A 347 15.69 -20.79 10.22
CA PHE A 347 14.78 -21.51 11.10
C PHE A 347 13.72 -22.30 10.31
N GLN A 348 13.10 -21.66 9.30
CA GLN A 348 12.13 -22.31 8.43
C GLN A 348 12.72 -23.52 7.70
N GLU A 349 13.96 -23.44 7.21
CA GLU A 349 14.66 -24.56 6.58
C GLU A 349 14.81 -25.73 7.56
N SER A 350 15.20 -25.44 8.80
CA SER A 350 15.33 -26.43 9.87
C SER A 350 14.00 -27.14 10.13
N ILE A 351 12.89 -26.40 10.27
CA ILE A 351 11.54 -26.98 10.43
C ILE A 351 11.14 -27.81 9.22
N THR A 352 11.46 -27.35 8.01
CA THR A 352 11.12 -28.06 6.76
C THR A 352 11.84 -29.39 6.64
N SER A 353 13.07 -29.51 7.18
CA SER A 353 13.88 -30.73 7.19
C SER A 353 13.34 -31.86 8.08
N ILE A 354 12.52 -31.55 9.10
CA ILE A 354 12.00 -32.54 10.06
C ILE A 354 11.25 -33.70 9.34
N PRO A 355 11.57 -34.97 9.59
CA PRO A 355 10.92 -36.09 8.91
C PRO A 355 9.41 -36.19 9.16
N ARG A 356 8.68 -36.79 8.22
CA ARG A 356 7.25 -37.05 8.36
C ARG A 356 7.01 -38.24 9.29
N MET A 357 6.71 -37.99 10.56
CA MET A 357 6.50 -39.05 11.57
C MET A 357 5.02 -39.27 11.92
N THR A 358 4.26 -38.20 12.12
CA THR A 358 2.82 -38.29 12.44
C THR A 358 2.02 -37.26 11.64
N SER A 359 0.73 -37.51 11.45
CA SER A 359 -0.17 -36.57 10.76
C SER A 359 -0.25 -35.21 11.48
N LYS A 360 -0.28 -35.21 12.82
CA LYS A 360 -0.30 -33.97 13.62
C LYS A 360 1.01 -33.19 13.48
N LEU A 361 2.17 -33.84 13.53
CA LEU A 361 3.45 -33.19 13.30
C LEU A 361 3.51 -32.56 11.91
N ASN A 362 3.05 -33.29 10.88
CA ASN A 362 2.99 -32.77 9.52
C ASN A 362 2.06 -31.55 9.39
N GLN A 363 0.95 -31.51 10.14
CA GLN A 363 0.07 -30.35 10.20
C GLN A 363 0.74 -29.17 10.92
N GLY A 364 1.33 -29.39 12.09
CA GLY A 364 2.08 -28.37 12.85
C GLY A 364 3.19 -27.75 12.02
N LYS A 365 4.03 -28.58 11.36
CA LYS A 365 5.06 -28.12 10.43
C LYS A 365 4.54 -27.21 9.32
N ARG A 366 3.42 -27.59 8.69
CA ARG A 366 2.81 -26.77 7.64
C ARG A 366 2.32 -25.43 8.19
N ARG A 367 1.79 -25.42 9.40
CA ARG A 367 1.28 -24.20 10.05
C ARG A 367 2.41 -23.25 10.41
N VAL A 368 3.50 -23.76 10.99
CA VAL A 368 4.73 -22.99 11.25
C VAL A 368 5.29 -22.43 9.95
N ARG A 369 5.44 -23.27 8.91
CA ARG A 369 5.93 -22.84 7.62
C ARG A 369 5.08 -21.72 7.00
N ALA A 370 3.76 -21.81 7.11
CA ALA A 370 2.88 -20.76 6.59
C ALA A 370 3.10 -19.43 7.34
N ALA A 371 3.16 -19.47 8.67
CA ALA A 371 3.39 -18.28 9.49
C ALA A 371 4.79 -17.66 9.29
N THR A 372 5.83 -18.49 9.13
CA THR A 372 7.18 -17.98 8.85
C THR A 372 7.30 -17.39 7.45
N ILE A 373 6.57 -17.92 6.47
CA ILE A 373 6.51 -17.32 5.11
C ILE A 373 5.88 -15.93 5.18
N ASP A 374 4.74 -15.77 5.86
CA ASP A 374 4.10 -14.46 6.03
C ASP A 374 5.01 -13.46 6.75
N LEU A 375 5.77 -13.91 7.76
CA LEU A 375 6.79 -13.08 8.42
C LEU A 375 7.92 -12.68 7.45
N LEU A 376 8.42 -13.60 6.63
CA LEU A 376 9.47 -13.31 5.64
C LEU A 376 9.00 -12.34 4.56
N ASP A 377 7.78 -12.50 4.09
CA ASP A 377 7.14 -11.62 3.11
C ASP A 377 7.01 -10.20 3.72
N PHE A 378 6.49 -10.10 4.94
CA PHE A 378 6.44 -8.83 5.68
C PHE A 378 7.82 -8.17 5.82
N LEU A 379 8.84 -8.90 6.29
CA LEU A 379 10.19 -8.35 6.48
C LEU A 379 10.81 -7.87 5.16
N SER A 380 10.55 -8.59 4.07
CA SER A 380 10.99 -8.21 2.73
C SER A 380 10.33 -6.92 2.25
N ASP A 381 9.01 -6.81 2.43
CA ASP A 381 8.26 -5.63 2.02
C ASP A 381 8.59 -4.42 2.90
N ALA A 382 8.78 -4.61 4.21
CA ALA A 382 9.27 -3.59 5.11
C ALA A 382 10.65 -3.06 4.68
N SER A 383 11.58 -3.96 4.30
CA SER A 383 12.91 -3.58 3.80
C SER A 383 12.83 -2.75 2.51
N LYS A 384 11.93 -3.10 1.59
CA LYS A 384 11.68 -2.30 0.37
C LYS A 384 11.09 -0.92 0.70
N SER A 385 10.15 -0.83 1.65
CA SER A 385 9.57 0.45 2.08
C SER A 385 10.62 1.38 2.69
N VAL A 386 11.59 0.83 3.43
CA VAL A 386 12.76 1.60 3.89
C VAL A 386 13.58 2.12 2.71
N ASP A 387 13.81 1.31 1.67
CA ASP A 387 14.53 1.76 0.47
C ASP A 387 13.82 2.90 -0.26
N THR A 388 12.49 2.82 -0.37
CA THR A 388 11.67 3.90 -0.93
C THR A 388 11.78 5.17 -0.08
N ALA A 389 11.72 5.06 1.25
CA ALA A 389 11.86 6.21 2.15
C ALA A 389 13.27 6.83 2.06
N LEU A 390 14.32 6.01 2.02
CA LEU A 390 15.71 6.48 1.85
C LEU A 390 15.90 7.20 0.50
N ALA A 391 15.32 6.68 -0.58
CA ALA A 391 15.38 7.34 -1.89
C ALA A 391 14.70 8.72 -1.87
N ALA A 392 13.55 8.83 -1.20
CA ALA A 392 12.82 10.09 -1.06
C ALA A 392 13.60 11.15 -0.25
N ILE A 393 14.26 10.73 0.84
CA ILE A 393 15.12 11.62 1.64
C ILE A 393 16.29 12.15 0.81
N LEU A 394 16.93 11.28 0.02
CA LEU A 394 18.07 11.67 -0.80
C LEU A 394 17.68 12.63 -1.94
N SER A 395 16.49 12.47 -2.53
CA SER A 395 16.00 13.42 -3.54
C SER A 395 15.73 14.81 -2.96
N VAL A 396 15.20 14.91 -1.74
CA VAL A 396 14.96 16.20 -1.06
C VAL A 396 16.29 16.88 -0.69
N GLY A 397 17.33 16.11 -0.36
CA GLY A 397 18.66 16.65 -0.06
C GLY A 397 19.41 17.22 -1.28
N SER A 398 19.23 16.65 -2.47
CA SER A 398 19.91 17.12 -3.70
C SER A 398 19.36 18.44 -4.25
N ASP A 399 18.07 18.72 -4.03
CA ASP A 399 17.44 19.98 -4.48
C ASP A 399 17.91 21.18 -3.65
N HIS A 400 18.36 20.97 -2.42
CA HIS A 400 18.96 22.02 -1.57
C HIS A 400 20.40 22.39 -1.97
N GLU A 401 21.17 21.49 -2.60
CA GLU A 401 22.54 21.80 -3.09
C GLU A 401 22.55 22.61 -4.39
N THR A 402 21.43 22.66 -5.13
CA THR A 402 21.33 23.43 -6.38
C THR A 402 20.84 24.87 -6.19
N LEU A 403 20.45 25.24 -4.96
CA LEU A 403 19.91 26.55 -4.59
C LEU A 403 20.84 27.38 -3.68
N GLN A 404 22.06 26.91 -3.39
CA GLN A 404 23.16 27.70 -2.80
C GLN A 404 24.26 27.95 -3.84
#